data_AF-A0A970R7F3-F1
#
_entry.id   AF-A0A970R7F3-F1
#
_cell.length_a   1.000
_cell.length_b   1.000
_cell.length_c   1.000
_cell.angle_alpha   90.00
_cell.angle_beta   90.00
_cell.angle_gamma   90.00
#
_symmetry.space_group_name_H-M   'P 1'
#
loop_
_entity.id
_entity.type
_entity.pdbx_description
1 polymer ?
#
loop_
_entity_poly.entity_id
_entity_poly.type
_entity_poly.pdbx_seq_one_letter_code
_entity_poly.pdbx_strand_id
1 'polypeptide(L)'
;DGTPFYGKIVSLTGNGWSNPWPDSYVKALSQEHGIIRTTAEYISQISIGDFIGILPIHSCLTTHLMRDMITTAGQAITTMQSPK
;
A
#
# COMPACT_ATOMS: atom_id res chain seq x y z
N ASP A 1 10.54 18.96 4.97
CA ASP A 1 11.66 18.50 5.82
C ASP A 1 12.56 17.48 5.12
N GLY A 2 12.17 16.90 3.97
CA GLY A 2 13.02 15.99 3.19
C GLY A 2 13.06 14.56 3.74
N THR A 3 12.16 14.22 4.66
CA THR A 3 12.09 12.88 5.24
C THR A 3 11.64 11.86 4.17
N PRO A 4 12.41 10.79 3.90
CA PRO A 4 12.01 9.77 2.95
C PRO A 4 10.78 8.99 3.43
N PHE A 5 9.93 8.57 2.50
CA PHE A 5 8.77 7.72 2.74
C PHE A 5 8.56 6.76 1.57
N TYR A 6 7.91 5.63 1.84
CA TYR A 6 7.86 4.49 0.90
C TYR A 6 6.45 4.18 0.38
N GLY A 7 5.46 4.93 0.82
CA GLY A 7 4.09 4.84 0.34
C GLY A 7 3.14 5.73 1.12
N LYS A 8 1.97 6.00 0.55
CA LYS A 8 0.90 6.78 1.19
C LYS A 8 -0.21 5.85 1.68
N ILE A 9 -0.77 6.16 2.84
CA ILE A 9 -1.85 5.36 3.43
C ILE A 9 -3.20 5.80 2.87
N VAL A 10 -4.04 4.85 2.49
CA VAL A 10 -5.40 5.07 1.98
C VAL A 10 -6.37 4.10 2.65
N SER A 11 -7.64 4.49 2.77
CA SER A 11 -8.70 3.55 3.14
C SER A 11 -9.13 2.76 1.92
N LEU A 12 -9.24 1.44 2.04
CA LEU A 12 -9.82 0.59 1.01
C LEU A 12 -11.33 0.82 0.95
N THR A 13 -11.87 0.84 -0.27
CA THR A 13 -13.31 0.91 -0.54
C THR A 13 -13.71 -0.27 -1.41
N GLY A 14 -15.01 -0.51 -1.60
CA GLY A 14 -15.49 -1.70 -2.33
C GLY A 14 -14.86 -1.89 -3.72
N ASN A 15 -14.56 -0.79 -4.43
CA ASN A 15 -14.02 -0.84 -5.79
C ASN A 15 -12.69 -0.08 -5.96
N GLY A 16 -12.00 0.27 -4.86
CA GLY A 16 -10.80 1.08 -4.94
C GLY A 16 -10.31 1.57 -3.59
N TRP A 17 -9.95 2.86 -3.52
CA TRP A 17 -9.37 3.46 -2.32
C TRP A 17 -9.70 4.96 -2.21
N SER A 18 -9.58 5.51 -1.01
CA SER A 18 -9.76 6.93 -0.73
C SER A 18 -8.60 7.79 -1.22
N ASN A 19 -8.72 9.11 -1.10
CA ASN A 19 -7.54 9.98 -1.10
C ASN A 19 -6.56 9.58 0.03
N PRO A 20 -5.26 9.86 -0.13
CA PRO A 20 -4.28 9.65 0.94
C PRO A 20 -4.68 10.33 2.24
N TRP A 21 -4.53 9.61 3.35
CA TRP A 21 -4.69 10.16 4.68
C TRP A 21 -3.62 11.22 4.93
N PRO A 22 -3.99 12.38 5.52
CA PRO A 22 -3.02 13.40 5.89
C PRO A 22 -2.01 12.84 6.90
N ASP A 23 -0.77 13.32 6.82
CA ASP A 23 0.35 12.95 7.69
C ASP A 23 0.57 11.44 7.90
N SER A 24 0.10 10.64 6.92
CA SER A 24 0.09 9.18 7.02
C SER A 24 0.87 8.53 5.88
N TYR A 25 1.97 7.88 6.22
CA TYR A 25 2.90 7.28 5.26
C TYR A 25 3.69 6.12 5.84
N VAL A 26 4.23 5.29 4.95
CA VAL A 26 5.20 4.25 5.32
C VAL A 26 6.54 4.91 5.60
N LYS A 27 6.92 4.99 6.88
CA LYS A 27 8.14 5.65 7.37
C LYS A 27 9.37 4.78 7.20
N ALA A 28 9.23 3.46 7.34
CA ALA A 28 10.33 2.51 7.19
C ALA A 28 9.81 1.15 6.70
N LEU A 29 10.68 0.39 6.05
CA LEU A 29 10.42 -0.95 5.54
C LEU A 29 11.61 -1.87 5.86
N SER A 30 11.30 -3.12 6.21
CA SER A 30 12.20 -4.28 6.17
C SER A 30 11.68 -5.27 5.11
N GLN A 31 12.22 -6.48 5.03
CA GLN A 31 11.82 -7.47 4.03
C GLN A 31 10.32 -7.81 4.07
N GLU A 32 9.72 -7.85 5.27
CA GLU A 32 8.33 -8.30 5.46
C GLU A 32 7.51 -7.37 6.35
N HIS A 33 8.16 -6.40 7.01
CA HIS A 33 7.50 -5.52 7.97
C HIS A 33 7.68 -4.06 7.58
N GLY A 34 6.67 -3.24 7.85
CA GLY A 34 6.71 -1.80 7.66
C GLY A 34 6.32 -1.04 8.93
N ILE A 35 6.84 0.18 9.07
CA ILE A 35 6.42 1.12 10.12
C ILE A 35 5.63 2.23 9.46
N ILE A 36 4.37 2.38 9.84
CA ILE A 36 3.49 3.46 9.39
C ILE A 36 3.54 4.58 10.42
N ARG A 37 3.83 5.80 9.97
CA ARG A 37 3.49 7.02 10.73
C ARG A 37 2.09 7.42 10.30
N THR A 38 1.21 7.70 11.24
CA THR A 38 -0.17 8.10 10.96
C THR A 38 -0.74 8.93 12.11
N THR A 39 -1.99 9.35 11.99
CA THR A 39 -2.68 10.18 12.95
C THR A 39 -3.47 9.33 13.97
N ALA A 40 -3.84 9.93 15.10
CA ALA A 40 -4.64 9.28 16.13
C ALA A 40 -6.03 8.86 15.60
N GLU A 41 -6.58 9.63 14.67
CA GLU A 41 -7.87 9.38 14.04
C GLU A 41 -7.82 8.13 13.16
N TYR A 42 -6.76 7.97 12.35
CA TYR A 42 -6.63 6.79 11.49
C TYR A 42 -6.34 5.52 12.28
N ILE A 43 -5.41 5.58 13.25
CA ILE A 43 -5.07 4.39 14.06
C ILE A 43 -6.27 3.89 14.87
N SER A 44 -7.20 4.78 15.27
CA SER A 44 -8.43 4.40 15.98
C SER A 44 -9.46 3.65 15.10
N GLN A 45 -9.30 3.68 13.78
CA GLN A 45 -10.21 3.04 12.82
C GLN A 45 -9.72 1.65 12.37
N ILE A 46 -8.54 1.22 12.82
CA ILE A 46 -7.96 -0.06 12.40
C ILE A 46 -7.69 -0.96 13.60
N SER A 47 -7.85 -2.25 13.38
CA SER A 47 -7.61 -3.32 14.34
C SER A 47 -6.62 -4.35 13.78
N ILE A 48 -6.02 -5.13 14.66
CA ILE A 48 -5.17 -6.25 14.25
C ILE A 48 -6.02 -7.22 13.42
N GLY A 49 -5.54 -7.54 12.22
CA GLY A 49 -6.24 -8.37 11.24
C GLY A 49 -6.82 -7.59 10.06
N ASP A 50 -6.89 -6.25 10.15
CA ASP A 50 -7.39 -5.42 9.06
C ASP A 50 -6.39 -5.29 7.91
N PHE A 51 -6.92 -5.08 6.71
CA PHE A 51 -6.14 -4.70 5.53
C PHE A 51 -5.93 -3.19 5.48
N ILE A 52 -4.67 -2.78 5.27
CA ILE A 52 -4.29 -1.37 5.09
C ILE A 52 -3.95 -1.14 3.62
N GLY A 53 -4.58 -0.13 3.01
CA GLY A 53 -4.25 0.30 1.66
C GLY A 53 -2.97 1.15 1.64
N ILE A 54 -2.02 0.79 0.77
CA ILE A 54 -0.78 1.54 0.57
C ILE A 54 -0.62 1.84 -0.93
N LEU A 55 -0.48 3.12 -1.26
CA LEU A 55 -0.08 3.55 -2.60
C LEU A 55 1.46 3.64 -2.66
N PRO A 56 2.14 2.80 -3.46
CA PRO A 56 3.59 2.81 -3.54
C PRO A 56 4.10 4.06 -4.27
N ILE A 57 5.31 4.51 -3.93
CA ILE A 57 5.94 5.66 -4.61
C ILE A 57 6.26 5.33 -6.08
N HIS A 58 6.75 4.12 -6.33
CA HIS A 58 7.05 3.63 -7.67
C HIS A 58 6.26 2.37 -7.97
N SER A 59 5.14 2.52 -8.67
CA SER A 59 4.31 1.40 -9.13
C SER A 59 5.14 0.36 -9.89
N CYS A 60 6.04 0.79 -10.79
CA CYS A 60 6.86 -0.11 -11.59
C CYS A 60 7.73 -1.05 -10.74
N LEU A 61 8.34 -0.53 -9.65
CA LEU A 61 9.20 -1.33 -8.78
C LEU A 61 8.37 -2.32 -7.95
N THR A 62 7.23 -1.87 -7.44
CA THR A 62 6.28 -2.73 -6.72
C THR A 62 5.78 -3.86 -7.63
N THR A 63 5.31 -3.53 -8.83
CA THR A 63 4.83 -4.52 -9.81
C THR A 63 5.93 -5.50 -10.23
N HIS A 64 7.18 -5.03 -10.38
CA HIS A 64 8.31 -5.90 -10.71
C HIS A 64 8.54 -7.00 -9.67
N LEU A 65 8.39 -6.69 -8.38
CA LEU A 65 8.57 -7.66 -7.28
C LEU A 65 7.30 -8.50 -7.02
N MET A 66 6.10 -7.95 -7.22
CA MET A 66 4.84 -8.66 -7.03
C MET A 66 4.56 -9.71 -8.11
N ARG A 67 5.09 -9.53 -9.33
CA ARG A 67 4.94 -10.41 -10.52
C ARG A 67 3.54 -10.47 -11.11
N ASP A 68 2.52 -10.75 -10.33
CA ASP A 68 1.12 -10.78 -10.77
C ASP A 68 0.29 -9.80 -9.94
N MET A 69 -0.76 -9.24 -10.54
CA MET A 69 -1.66 -8.30 -9.87
C MET A 69 -3.11 -8.75 -10.02
N ILE A 70 -3.94 -8.37 -9.05
CA ILE A 70 -5.39 -8.59 -9.08
C ILE A 70 -6.06 -7.22 -9.14
N THR A 71 -6.95 -7.02 -10.11
CA THR A 71 -7.74 -5.79 -10.21
C THR A 71 -8.82 -5.76 -9.14
N THR A 72 -9.44 -4.60 -8.92
CA THR A 72 -10.58 -4.47 -8.01
C THR A 72 -11.82 -5.26 -8.47
N ALA A 73 -11.85 -5.70 -9.73
CA ALA A 73 -12.87 -6.61 -10.28
C ALA A 73 -12.48 -8.10 -10.16
N GLY A 74 -11.38 -8.43 -9.48
CA GLY A 74 -10.90 -9.80 -9.30
C GLY A 74 -10.21 -10.39 -10.53
N GLN A 75 -9.89 -9.59 -11.54
CA GLN A 75 -9.21 -10.06 -12.75
C GLN A 75 -7.70 -10.11 -12.54
N ALA A 76 -7.05 -11.19 -12.96
CA ALA A 76 -5.61 -11.31 -12.92
C ALA A 76 -4.95 -10.52 -14.06
N ILE A 77 -3.86 -9.80 -13.74
CA ILE A 77 -2.95 -9.18 -14.68
C ILE A 77 -1.59 -9.85 -14.50
N THR A 78 -1.13 -10.55 -15.54
CA THR A 78 0.23 -11.10 -15.59
C THR A 78 1.21 -10.04 -16.08
N THR A 79 2.44 -10.12 -15.60
CA THR A 79 3.51 -9.19 -15.98
C THR A 79 4.68 -9.93 -16.61
N MET A 80 5.68 -9.19 -17.06
CA MET A 80 6.90 -9.79 -17.60
C MET A 80 7.68 -10.64 -16.57
N GLN A 81 7.40 -10.49 -15.27
CA GLN A 81 8.05 -11.25 -14.19
C GLN A 81 7.21 -12.43 -13.68
N SER A 82 6.06 -12.71 -14.30
CA SER A 82 5.23 -13.88 -13.95
C SER A 82 6.00 -15.19 -14.16
N PRO A 83 5.88 -16.17 -13.25
CA PRO A 83 6.47 -17.50 -13.43
C PRO A 83 5.99 -18.14 -14.74
N LYS A 84 6.89 -18.89 -15.39
CA LYS A 84 6.54 -19.71 -16.56
C LYS A 84 5.88 -21.02 -16.16
#